data_AF-A0AB74BWH3-F1
#
_entry.id   AF-A0AB74BWH3-F1
#
_cell.length_a   1.000
_cell.length_b   1.000
_cell.length_c   1.000
_cell.angle_alpha   90.00
_cell.angle_beta   90.00
_cell.angle_gamma   90.00
#
_symmetry.space_group_name_H-M   'P 1'
#
loop_
_entity.id
_entity.type
_entity.pdbx_description
1 polymer ?
#
loop_
_entity_poly.entity_id
_entity_poly.type
_entity_poly.pdbx_seq_one_letter_code
_entity_poly.pdbx_strand_id
1 'polypeptide(L)'
;MNRRQNTKQKAREYPSNQHEIKTFEAIATAFLILDSLALKTLQYKGDTEDAEKFEKLTKDYVDRIENDPLRNLRFTLRVSRFVSDLKLSDLLDLISRPVRTTYYWDAIYLRVNACYEAKDEEDSRYFTDDPPSDEEYAKKELRAIVEEVQKLDRHVRDADDKRYAGEKILQLKAMLGKLDGALAIACEYLGDEHKPLANWDTTDQQ
;
A
#
# COMPACT_ATOMS: atom_id res chain seq x y z
N MET A 1 -21.82 2.62 -45.14
CA MET A 1 -21.56 1.59 -44.09
C MET A 1 -20.05 1.54 -43.83
N ASN A 2 -19.54 2.19 -42.79
CA ASN A 2 -18.11 2.15 -42.41
C ASN A 2 -17.96 2.12 -40.89
N ARG A 3 -18.38 1.01 -40.26
CA ARG A 3 -18.44 0.90 -38.78
C ARG A 3 -17.83 -0.39 -38.22
N ARG A 4 -16.90 -1.03 -38.94
CA ARG A 4 -16.34 -2.34 -38.53
C ARG A 4 -14.80 -2.45 -38.54
N GLN A 5 -14.04 -1.37 -38.73
CA GLN A 5 -12.57 -1.47 -38.80
C GLN A 5 -11.80 -0.92 -37.58
N ASN A 6 -12.42 -0.20 -36.64
CA ASN A 6 -11.70 0.38 -35.49
C ASN A 6 -11.61 -0.48 -34.22
N THR A 7 -12.19 -1.68 -34.19
CA THR A 7 -12.16 -2.55 -32.99
C THR A 7 -11.00 -3.55 -32.96
N LYS A 8 -10.23 -3.71 -34.04
CA LYS A 8 -9.09 -4.64 -34.08
C LYS A 8 -7.71 -4.01 -33.81
N GLN A 9 -7.63 -2.69 -33.63
CA GLN A 9 -6.36 -2.02 -33.35
C GLN A 9 -5.98 -1.94 -31.86
N LYS A 10 -6.89 -2.25 -30.93
CA LYS A 10 -6.58 -2.33 -29.49
C LYS A 10 -5.85 -3.61 -29.05
N ALA A 11 -5.62 -4.57 -29.96
CA ALA A 11 -5.12 -5.91 -29.62
C ALA A 11 -3.74 -6.22 -30.23
N ARG A 12 -2.81 -5.25 -30.17
CA ARG A 12 -1.40 -5.48 -30.51
C ARG A 12 -0.45 -4.77 -29.54
N GLU A 13 -0.80 -4.72 -28.25
CA GLU A 13 0.25 -4.65 -27.25
C GLU A 13 0.90 -6.03 -27.20
N TYR A 14 2.23 -6.08 -27.33
CA TYR A 14 2.98 -7.33 -27.25
C TYR A 14 2.67 -8.02 -25.91
N PRO A 15 2.55 -9.37 -25.87
CA PRO A 15 2.26 -10.10 -24.63
C PRO A 15 3.18 -9.73 -23.46
N SER A 16 4.42 -9.32 -23.74
CA SER A 16 5.39 -8.83 -22.76
C SER A 16 4.92 -7.59 -22.00
N ASN A 17 4.24 -6.66 -22.67
CA ASN A 17 3.79 -5.40 -22.07
C ASN A 17 2.57 -5.61 -21.17
N GLN A 18 1.74 -6.62 -21.45
CA GLN A 18 0.58 -6.91 -20.63
C GLN A 18 0.97 -7.43 -19.24
N HIS A 19 2.05 -8.22 -19.15
CA HIS A 19 2.58 -8.67 -17.87
C HIS A 19 3.18 -7.53 -17.07
N GLU A 20 3.95 -6.65 -17.72
CA GLU A 20 4.51 -5.45 -17.10
C GLU A 20 3.40 -4.52 -16.56
N ILE A 21 2.36 -4.23 -17.35
CA ILE A 21 1.22 -3.42 -16.92
C ILE A 21 0.56 -4.03 -15.68
N LYS A 22 0.30 -5.35 -15.68
CA LYS A 22 -0.30 -6.02 -14.51
C LYS A 22 0.57 -5.93 -13.25
N THR A 23 1.89 -6.01 -13.40
CA THR A 23 2.80 -5.82 -12.27
C THR A 23 2.71 -4.37 -11.75
N PHE A 24 2.65 -3.36 -12.62
CA PHE A 24 2.44 -1.98 -12.20
C PHE A 24 1.08 -1.72 -11.57
N GLU A 25 0.01 -2.34 -12.09
CA GLU A 25 -1.32 -2.32 -11.48
C GLU A 25 -1.28 -2.89 -10.05
N ALA A 26 -0.54 -3.99 -9.84
CA ALA A 26 -0.40 -4.58 -8.51
C ALA A 26 0.35 -3.67 -7.53
N ILE A 27 1.47 -3.06 -7.97
CA ILE A 27 2.22 -2.08 -7.17
C ILE A 27 1.34 -0.86 -6.84
N ALA A 28 0.63 -0.32 -7.84
CA ALA A 28 -0.25 0.84 -7.65
C ALA A 28 -1.44 0.52 -6.73
N THR A 29 -2.00 -0.68 -6.81
CA THR A 29 -3.06 -1.15 -5.91
C THR A 29 -2.57 -1.16 -4.46
N ALA A 30 -1.39 -1.75 -4.20
CA ALA A 30 -0.81 -1.78 -2.86
C ALA A 30 -0.57 -0.37 -2.31
N PHE A 31 -0.04 0.54 -3.14
CA PHE A 31 0.15 1.94 -2.76
C PHE A 31 -1.15 2.64 -2.38
N LEU A 32 -2.21 2.51 -3.16
CA LEU A 32 -3.47 3.21 -2.88
C LEU A 32 -4.17 2.65 -1.63
N ILE A 33 -3.99 1.37 -1.33
CA ILE A 33 -4.47 0.79 -0.07
C ILE A 33 -3.65 1.35 1.09
N LEU A 34 -2.31 1.37 0.98
CA LEU A 34 -1.44 1.97 1.99
C LEU A 34 -1.73 3.47 2.20
N ASP A 35 -1.98 4.22 1.13
CA ASP A 35 -2.39 5.63 1.21
C ASP A 35 -3.67 5.78 2.03
N SER A 36 -4.68 4.94 1.79
CA SER A 36 -5.91 4.98 2.60
C SER A 36 -5.68 4.60 4.06
N LEU A 37 -4.86 3.59 4.33
CA LEU A 37 -4.55 3.15 5.70
C LEU A 37 -3.74 4.22 6.47
N ALA A 38 -2.74 4.83 5.82
CA ALA A 38 -1.92 5.88 6.39
C ALA A 38 -2.76 7.13 6.68
N LEU A 39 -3.58 7.58 5.73
CA LEU A 39 -4.45 8.74 5.92
C LEU A 39 -5.41 8.54 7.11
N LYS A 40 -6.07 7.39 7.19
CA LYS A 40 -6.96 7.06 8.32
C LYS A 40 -6.21 7.03 9.65
N THR A 41 -4.99 6.50 9.65
CA THR A 41 -4.16 6.45 10.86
C THR A 41 -3.76 7.84 11.31
N LEU A 42 -3.31 8.70 10.40
CA LEU A 42 -2.96 10.09 10.70
C LEU A 42 -4.17 10.89 11.20
N GLN A 43 -5.34 10.71 10.60
CA GLN A 43 -6.58 11.34 11.07
C GLN A 43 -7.03 10.86 12.46
N TYR A 44 -6.68 9.63 12.83
CA TYR A 44 -7.06 9.05 14.11
C TYR A 44 -6.08 9.36 15.25
N LYS A 45 -4.77 9.32 15.00
CA LYS A 45 -3.71 9.43 16.02
C LYS A 45 -2.57 10.38 15.67
N GLY A 46 -2.52 10.90 14.44
CA GLY A 46 -1.46 11.80 13.99
C GLY A 46 -1.75 13.27 14.26
N ASP A 47 -0.81 14.14 13.88
CA ASP A 47 -1.01 15.58 13.87
C ASP A 47 -1.98 15.97 12.73
N THR A 48 -2.89 16.90 13.02
CA THR A 48 -3.80 17.50 12.03
C THR A 48 -3.04 18.04 10.81
N GLU A 49 -1.90 18.71 11.02
CA GLU A 49 -1.11 19.29 9.93
C GLU A 49 -0.55 18.21 8.99
N ASP A 50 -0.06 17.11 9.55
CA ASP A 50 0.50 16.00 8.76
C ASP A 50 -0.60 15.22 8.04
N ALA A 51 -1.76 15.03 8.69
CA ALA A 51 -2.95 14.45 8.06
C ALA A 51 -3.40 15.30 6.86
N GLU A 52 -3.48 16.63 6.99
CA GLU A 52 -3.85 17.53 5.90
C GLU A 52 -2.82 17.55 4.76
N LYS A 53 -1.52 17.56 5.09
CA LYS A 53 -0.46 17.49 4.07
C LYS A 53 -0.55 16.19 3.30
N PHE A 54 -0.74 15.07 3.99
CA PHE A 54 -0.87 13.77 3.35
C PHE A 54 -2.14 13.66 2.51
N GLU A 55 -3.27 14.14 3.02
CA GLU A 55 -4.53 14.18 2.27
C GLU A 55 -4.34 14.92 0.94
N LYS A 56 -3.70 16.10 0.95
CA LYS A 56 -3.42 16.87 -0.28
C LYS A 56 -2.58 16.09 -1.29
N LEU A 57 -1.70 15.20 -0.85
CA LEU A 57 -0.86 14.37 -1.73
C LEU A 57 -1.64 13.23 -2.41
N THR A 58 -2.67 12.69 -1.74
CA THR A 58 -3.41 11.49 -2.17
C THR A 58 -4.83 11.79 -2.66
N LYS A 59 -5.29 13.04 -2.49
CA LYS A 59 -6.69 13.47 -2.65
C LYS A 59 -7.36 12.97 -3.92
N ASP A 60 -6.77 13.25 -5.08
CA ASP A 60 -7.38 12.96 -6.38
C ASP A 60 -7.70 11.46 -6.58
N TYR A 61 -6.84 10.58 -6.05
CA TYR A 61 -7.01 9.13 -6.16
C TYR A 61 -7.97 8.61 -5.09
N VAL A 62 -7.78 9.01 -3.83
CA VAL A 62 -8.61 8.55 -2.71
C VAL A 62 -10.05 9.01 -2.87
N ASP A 63 -10.29 10.28 -3.22
CA ASP A 63 -11.63 10.83 -3.41
C ASP A 63 -12.40 10.06 -4.50
N ARG A 64 -11.73 9.67 -5.59
CA ARG A 64 -12.38 8.90 -6.67
C ARG A 64 -12.74 7.48 -6.24
N ILE A 65 -11.87 6.82 -5.47
CA ILE A 65 -12.12 5.46 -4.97
C ILE A 65 -13.24 5.48 -3.92
N GLU A 66 -13.25 6.46 -3.02
CA GLU A 66 -14.29 6.60 -1.99
C GLU A 66 -15.65 6.95 -2.59
N ASN A 67 -15.66 7.74 -3.66
CA ASN A 67 -16.87 8.12 -4.37
C ASN A 67 -17.28 7.14 -5.49
N ASP A 68 -16.63 5.97 -5.60
CA ASP A 68 -16.99 4.93 -6.58
C ASP A 68 -18.50 4.61 -6.52
N PRO A 69 -19.22 4.58 -7.65
CA PRO A 69 -20.66 4.25 -7.69
C PRO A 69 -21.02 2.90 -7.05
N LEU A 70 -20.06 1.99 -6.93
CA LEU A 70 -20.21 0.66 -6.34
C LEU A 70 -19.64 0.61 -4.91
N ARG A 71 -19.99 1.59 -4.06
CA ARG A 71 -19.55 1.68 -2.65
C ARG A 71 -19.80 0.43 -1.81
N ASN A 72 -20.78 -0.39 -2.20
CA ASN A 72 -21.11 -1.66 -1.56
C ASN A 72 -20.04 -2.74 -1.77
N LEU A 73 -19.14 -2.58 -2.74
CA LEU A 73 -18.00 -3.48 -2.93
C LEU A 73 -16.92 -3.22 -1.88
N ARG A 74 -16.20 -4.30 -1.53
CA ARG A 74 -15.00 -4.22 -0.68
C ARG A 74 -14.03 -3.17 -1.22
N PHE A 75 -13.43 -2.38 -0.33
CA PHE A 75 -12.53 -1.27 -0.71
C PHE A 75 -11.41 -1.73 -1.65
N THR A 76 -10.77 -2.86 -1.36
CA THR A 76 -9.70 -3.42 -2.21
C THR A 76 -10.17 -3.71 -3.64
N LEU A 77 -11.40 -4.20 -3.84
CA LEU A 77 -11.97 -4.42 -5.17
C LEU A 77 -12.23 -3.11 -5.91
N ARG A 78 -12.63 -2.04 -5.21
CA ARG A 78 -12.78 -0.71 -5.79
C ARG A 78 -11.44 -0.14 -6.23
N VAL A 79 -10.40 -0.28 -5.40
CA VAL A 79 -9.02 0.10 -5.77
C VAL A 79 -8.57 -0.65 -7.01
N SER A 80 -8.68 -1.99 -7.06
CA SER A 80 -8.24 -2.76 -8.22
C SER A 80 -8.96 -2.36 -9.51
N ARG A 81 -10.28 -2.11 -9.44
CA ARG A 81 -11.04 -1.62 -10.60
C ARG A 81 -10.57 -0.24 -11.05
N PHE A 82 -10.42 0.69 -10.10
CA PHE A 82 -9.90 2.03 -10.38
C PHE A 82 -8.54 1.96 -11.06
N VAL A 83 -7.62 1.15 -10.54
CA VAL A 83 -6.27 0.98 -11.07
C VAL A 83 -6.27 0.37 -12.47
N SER A 84 -7.14 -0.61 -12.74
CA SER A 84 -7.25 -1.23 -14.09
C SER A 84 -7.74 -0.28 -15.18
N ASP A 85 -8.36 0.84 -14.79
CA ASP A 85 -8.82 1.88 -15.72
C ASP A 85 -7.75 2.97 -15.95
N LEU A 86 -6.64 2.95 -15.21
CA LEU A 86 -5.56 3.92 -15.34
C LEU A 86 -4.73 3.67 -16.60
N LYS A 87 -4.20 4.75 -17.18
CA LYS A 87 -3.21 4.63 -18.25
C LYS A 87 -1.85 4.27 -17.65
N LEU A 88 -0.99 3.67 -18.47
CA LEU A 88 0.39 3.38 -18.09
C LEU A 88 1.14 4.60 -17.52
N SER A 89 0.93 5.80 -18.09
CA SER A 89 1.54 7.04 -17.57
C SER A 89 1.13 7.33 -16.13
N ASP A 90 -0.13 7.09 -15.80
CA ASP A 90 -0.70 7.39 -14.48
C ASP A 90 -0.23 6.34 -13.46
N LEU A 91 -0.14 5.07 -13.88
CA LEU A 91 0.48 4.00 -13.09
C LEU A 91 1.95 4.34 -12.78
N LEU A 92 2.72 4.75 -13.78
CA LEU A 92 4.14 5.09 -13.62
C LEU A 92 4.35 6.33 -12.74
N ASP A 93 3.48 7.34 -12.83
CA ASP A 93 3.49 8.50 -11.94
C ASP A 93 3.22 8.06 -10.50
N LEU A 94 2.17 7.26 -10.29
CA LEU A 94 1.78 6.77 -8.98
C LEU A 94 2.91 5.96 -8.33
N ILE A 95 3.61 5.08 -9.04
CA ILE A 95 4.70 4.30 -8.42
C ILE A 95 6.01 5.09 -8.23
N SER A 96 6.12 6.32 -8.73
CA SER A 96 7.37 7.08 -8.72
C SER A 96 7.55 8.06 -7.55
N ARG A 97 6.62 8.10 -6.58
CA ARG A 97 6.60 9.15 -5.54
C ARG A 97 7.19 8.69 -4.18
N PRO A 98 8.46 9.02 -3.85
CA PRO A 98 9.10 8.67 -2.58
C PRO A 98 8.63 9.50 -1.38
N VAL A 99 7.93 10.62 -1.59
CA VAL A 99 7.45 11.53 -0.53
C VAL A 99 6.58 10.81 0.52
N ARG A 100 5.93 9.70 0.14
CA ARG A 100 5.01 8.95 1.00
C ARG A 100 5.69 8.08 2.06
N THR A 101 6.99 7.81 1.91
CA THR A 101 7.73 6.90 2.81
C THR A 101 7.63 7.31 4.28
N THR A 102 7.81 8.60 4.59
CA THR A 102 7.78 9.10 5.96
C THR A 102 6.40 8.88 6.58
N TYR A 103 5.32 9.17 5.85
CA TYR A 103 3.96 8.99 6.35
C TYR A 103 3.60 7.52 6.57
N TYR A 104 4.12 6.60 5.77
CA TYR A 104 3.92 5.16 6.01
C TYR A 104 4.68 4.68 7.25
N TRP A 105 5.91 5.18 7.44
CA TRP A 105 6.69 4.95 8.64
C TRP A 105 5.92 5.46 9.87
N ASP A 106 5.46 6.71 9.85
CA ASP A 106 4.65 7.31 10.93
C ASP A 106 3.39 6.50 11.22
N ALA A 107 2.65 6.09 10.19
CA ALA A 107 1.45 5.30 10.35
C ALA A 107 1.72 3.97 11.08
N ILE A 108 2.84 3.30 10.79
CA ILE A 108 3.23 2.08 11.50
C ILE A 108 3.47 2.37 12.99
N TYR A 109 4.27 3.39 13.33
CA TYR A 109 4.54 3.73 14.74
C TYR A 109 3.28 4.14 15.49
N LEU A 110 2.44 4.98 14.88
CA LEU A 110 1.19 5.43 15.49
C LEU A 110 0.25 4.25 15.77
N ARG A 111 0.22 3.24 14.89
CA ARG A 111 -0.58 2.02 15.13
C ARG A 111 0.01 1.13 16.22
N VAL A 112 1.34 0.96 16.26
CA VAL A 112 1.99 0.24 17.36
C VAL A 112 1.67 0.91 18.70
N ASN A 113 1.79 2.25 18.78
CA ASN A 113 1.45 3.01 19.99
C ASN A 113 -0.03 2.87 20.38
N ALA A 114 -0.94 2.94 19.40
CA ALA A 114 -2.37 2.74 19.66
C ALA A 114 -2.68 1.35 20.23
N CYS A 115 -1.93 0.32 19.83
CA CYS A 115 -2.09 -1.02 20.40
C CYS A 115 -1.62 -1.08 21.86
N TYR A 116 -0.52 -0.40 22.21
CA TYR A 116 -0.05 -0.31 23.60
C TYR A 116 -1.08 0.42 24.49
N GLU A 117 -1.58 1.57 24.03
CA GLU A 117 -2.58 2.35 24.77
C GLU A 117 -3.87 1.54 25.02
N ALA A 118 -4.35 0.82 24.00
CA ALA A 118 -5.55 -0.01 24.13
C ALA A 118 -5.37 -1.16 25.14
N LYS A 119 -4.18 -1.77 25.17
CA LYS A 119 -3.84 -2.82 26.15
C LYS A 119 -3.85 -2.28 27.58
N ASP A 120 -3.25 -1.11 27.82
CA ASP A 120 -3.23 -0.48 29.15
C ASP A 120 -4.65 -0.11 29.63
N GLU A 121 -5.54 0.28 28.70
CA GLU A 121 -6.94 0.54 28.99
C GLU A 121 -7.74 -0.74 29.30
N GLU A 122 -7.49 -1.85 28.61
CA GLU A 122 -8.16 -3.13 28.87
C GLU A 122 -7.73 -3.77 30.18
N ASP A 123 -6.44 -3.69 30.55
CA ASP A 123 -5.95 -4.14 31.86
C ASP A 123 -6.63 -3.38 33.02
N SER A 124 -7.18 -2.18 32.76
CA SER A 124 -7.99 -1.41 33.70
C SER A 124 -9.48 -1.79 33.75
N ARG A 125 -9.98 -2.52 32.74
CA ARG A 125 -11.39 -2.93 32.59
C ARG A 125 -11.51 -4.44 32.83
N TYR A 126 -11.79 -4.83 34.08
CA TYR A 126 -12.07 -6.22 34.43
C TYR A 126 -13.34 -6.76 33.73
N PHE A 127 -13.13 -7.67 32.76
CA PHE A 127 -14.01 -8.72 32.20
C PHE A 127 -15.49 -8.39 31.91
N THR A 128 -15.83 -8.34 30.63
CA THR A 128 -17.17 -8.63 30.09
C THR A 128 -17.08 -9.30 28.70
N ASP A 129 -18.08 -10.12 28.34
CA ASP A 129 -18.26 -10.81 27.04
C ASP A 129 -18.59 -9.79 25.92
N ASP A 130 -17.62 -8.94 25.59
CA ASP A 130 -17.82 -7.77 24.74
C ASP A 130 -17.31 -7.94 23.29
N PRO A 131 -17.76 -7.08 22.35
CA PRO A 131 -17.24 -6.96 20.98
C PRO A 131 -15.70 -6.90 20.92
N PRO A 132 -15.08 -7.10 19.73
CA PRO A 132 -13.63 -7.13 19.60
C PRO A 132 -13.01 -5.95 20.33
N SER A 133 -12.05 -6.27 21.18
CA SER A 133 -11.45 -5.33 22.11
C SER A 133 -10.76 -4.19 21.34
N ASP A 134 -10.61 -3.02 21.97
CA ASP A 134 -9.96 -1.87 21.33
C ASP A 134 -8.53 -2.27 20.85
N GLU A 135 -7.89 -3.18 21.58
CA GLU A 135 -6.59 -3.79 21.22
C GLU A 135 -6.70 -4.69 19.98
N GLU A 136 -7.71 -5.55 19.88
CA GLU A 136 -7.93 -6.42 18.71
C GLU A 136 -8.17 -5.60 17.44
N TYR A 137 -8.93 -4.51 17.55
CA TYR A 137 -9.15 -3.61 16.42
C TYR A 137 -7.85 -2.92 15.98
N ALA A 138 -7.07 -2.39 16.93
CA ALA A 138 -5.78 -1.75 16.62
C ALA A 138 -4.79 -2.74 15.98
N LYS A 139 -4.70 -3.98 16.50
CA LYS A 139 -3.88 -5.06 15.94
C LYS A 139 -4.31 -5.42 14.51
N LYS A 140 -5.62 -5.47 14.26
CA LYS A 140 -6.15 -5.75 12.91
C LYS A 140 -5.75 -4.67 11.90
N GLU A 141 -5.78 -3.39 12.30
CA GLU A 141 -5.37 -2.30 11.42
C GLU A 141 -3.85 -2.28 11.20
N LEU A 142 -3.05 -2.54 12.24
CA LEU A 142 -1.59 -2.72 12.10
C LEU A 142 -1.26 -3.88 11.14
N ARG A 143 -1.93 -5.03 11.29
CA ARG A 143 -1.75 -6.18 10.39
C ARG A 143 -2.09 -5.84 8.94
N ALA A 144 -3.13 -5.04 8.69
CA ALA A 144 -3.45 -4.60 7.35
C ALA A 144 -2.32 -3.76 6.71
N ILE A 145 -1.66 -2.89 7.48
CA ILE A 145 -0.49 -2.13 6.99
C ILE A 145 0.67 -3.09 6.67
N VAL A 146 0.99 -4.01 7.59
CA VAL A 146 2.08 -4.99 7.42
C VAL A 146 1.88 -5.84 6.17
N GLU A 147 0.67 -6.39 5.99
CA GLU A 147 0.34 -7.23 4.83
C GLU A 147 0.49 -6.47 3.50
N GLU A 148 0.08 -5.20 3.45
CA GLU A 148 0.17 -4.40 2.22
C GLU A 148 1.61 -3.98 1.91
N VAL A 149 2.43 -3.66 2.92
CA VAL A 149 3.87 -3.43 2.71
C VAL A 149 4.56 -4.69 2.17
N GLN A 150 4.23 -5.88 2.71
CA GLN A 150 4.77 -7.15 2.21
C GLN A 150 4.27 -7.51 0.80
N LYS A 151 3.03 -7.17 0.44
CA LYS A 151 2.54 -7.30 -0.95
C LYS A 151 3.33 -6.38 -1.88
N LEU A 152 3.53 -5.12 -1.47
CA LEU A 152 4.31 -4.16 -2.23
C LEU A 152 5.74 -4.68 -2.48
N ASP A 153 6.44 -5.16 -1.45
CA ASP A 153 7.78 -5.78 -1.59
C ASP A 153 7.78 -6.91 -2.63
N ARG A 154 6.84 -7.86 -2.55
CA ARG A 154 6.74 -8.96 -3.53
C ARG A 154 6.54 -8.47 -4.95
N HIS A 155 5.72 -7.44 -5.16
CA HIS A 155 5.48 -6.89 -6.49
C HIS A 155 6.67 -6.10 -7.04
N VAL A 156 7.40 -5.39 -6.17
CA VAL A 156 8.64 -4.70 -6.56
C VAL A 156 9.75 -5.71 -6.88
N ARG A 157 9.86 -6.83 -6.15
CA ARG A 157 10.78 -7.93 -6.48
C ARG A 157 10.48 -8.54 -7.85
N ASP A 158 9.22 -8.86 -8.10
CA ASP A 158 8.80 -9.40 -9.41
C ASP A 158 9.12 -8.44 -10.56
N ALA A 159 8.97 -7.13 -10.34
CA ALA A 159 9.33 -6.11 -11.32
C ALA A 159 10.85 -6.01 -11.53
N ASP A 160 11.64 -6.11 -10.46
CA ASP A 160 13.11 -6.07 -10.50
C ASP A 160 13.68 -7.29 -11.25
N ASP A 161 13.21 -8.49 -10.90
CA ASP A 161 13.61 -9.77 -11.52
C ASP A 161 13.36 -9.77 -13.03
N LYS A 162 12.28 -9.12 -13.46
CA LYS A 162 11.89 -9.00 -14.88
C LYS A 162 12.43 -7.72 -15.55
N ARG A 163 13.18 -6.90 -14.82
CA ARG A 163 13.78 -5.63 -15.28
C ARG A 163 12.76 -4.62 -15.82
N TYR A 164 11.58 -4.55 -15.21
CA TYR A 164 10.54 -3.57 -15.54
C TYR A 164 10.83 -2.21 -14.93
N ALA A 165 10.31 -1.13 -15.53
CA ALA A 165 10.35 0.26 -15.02
C ALA A 165 11.73 0.90 -14.67
N GLY A 166 12.85 0.19 -14.81
CA GLY A 166 14.21 0.72 -14.67
C GLY A 166 14.45 1.44 -13.34
N GLU A 167 14.90 2.71 -13.40
CA GLU A 167 15.25 3.53 -12.23
C GLU A 167 14.12 3.66 -11.18
N LYS A 168 12.85 3.53 -11.58
CA LYS A 168 11.72 3.60 -10.64
C LYS A 168 11.75 2.45 -9.64
N ILE A 169 12.15 1.24 -10.07
CA ILE A 169 12.27 0.09 -9.16
C ILE A 169 13.37 0.32 -8.13
N LEU A 170 14.49 0.96 -8.51
CA LEU A 170 15.55 1.32 -7.56
C LEU A 170 15.04 2.30 -6.48
N GLN A 171 14.20 3.26 -6.86
CA GLN A 171 13.58 4.19 -5.91
C GLN A 171 12.62 3.46 -4.95
N LEU A 172 11.84 2.50 -5.47
CA LEU A 172 10.94 1.69 -4.66
C LEU A 172 11.68 0.79 -3.68
N LYS A 173 12.79 0.17 -4.10
CA LYS A 173 13.69 -0.61 -3.22
C LYS A 173 14.26 0.26 -2.11
N ALA A 174 14.73 1.46 -2.44
CA ALA A 174 15.25 2.39 -1.45
C ALA A 174 14.17 2.85 -0.44
N MET A 175 12.94 3.07 -0.90
CA MET A 175 11.80 3.35 -0.02
C MET A 175 11.50 2.16 0.91
N LEU A 176 11.40 0.95 0.36
CA LEU A 176 11.15 -0.26 1.14
C LEU A 176 12.23 -0.49 2.21
N GLY A 177 13.50 -0.23 1.88
CA GLY A 177 14.60 -0.31 2.84
C GLY A 177 14.48 0.69 4.00
N LYS A 178 13.90 1.86 3.77
CA LYS A 178 13.62 2.83 4.85
C LYS A 178 12.45 2.40 5.74
N LEU A 179 11.52 1.63 5.21
CA LEU A 179 10.37 1.10 5.97
C LEU A 179 10.72 -0.15 6.78
N ASP A 180 11.81 -0.83 6.45
CA ASP A 180 12.19 -2.12 7.02
C ASP A 180 12.22 -2.10 8.56
N GLY A 181 12.89 -1.10 9.15
CA GLY A 181 12.96 -0.97 10.61
C GLY A 181 11.60 -0.75 11.27
N ALA A 182 10.69 0.00 10.66
CA ALA A 182 9.34 0.18 11.19
C ALA A 182 8.52 -1.12 11.06
N LEU A 183 8.66 -1.82 9.94
CA LEU A 183 8.00 -3.09 9.72
C LEU A 183 8.49 -4.17 10.70
N ALA A 184 9.79 -4.19 11.02
CA ALA A 184 10.36 -5.09 12.01
C ALA A 184 9.67 -4.94 13.38
N ILE A 185 9.51 -3.71 13.84
CA ILE A 185 8.83 -3.39 15.10
C ILE A 185 7.35 -3.82 15.05
N ALA A 186 6.66 -3.56 13.94
CA ALA A 186 5.28 -3.97 13.77
C ALA A 186 5.10 -5.50 13.82
N CYS A 187 5.97 -6.24 13.12
CA CYS A 187 5.96 -7.70 13.15
C CYS A 187 6.26 -8.24 14.55
N GLU A 188 7.27 -7.70 15.23
CA GLU A 188 7.60 -8.07 16.62
C GLU A 188 6.39 -7.87 17.54
N TYR A 189 5.71 -6.72 17.44
CA TYR A 189 4.50 -6.45 18.23
C TYR A 189 3.37 -7.45 17.95
N LEU A 190 3.15 -7.79 16.68
CA LEU A 190 2.11 -8.74 16.26
C LEU A 190 2.47 -10.20 16.59
N GLY A 191 3.70 -10.48 17.02
CA GLY A 191 4.22 -11.83 17.21
C GLY A 191 4.51 -12.57 15.90
N ASP A 192 4.67 -11.82 14.80
CA ASP A 192 4.93 -12.34 13.47
C ASP A 192 6.43 -12.33 13.14
N GLU A 193 6.88 -13.26 12.29
CA GLU A 193 8.26 -13.27 11.80
C GLU A 193 8.49 -12.10 10.83
N HIS A 194 9.47 -11.24 11.13
CA HIS A 194 9.88 -10.19 10.21
C HIS A 194 10.73 -10.75 9.07
N LYS A 195 10.27 -10.50 7.83
CA LYS A 195 11.03 -10.74 6.60
C LYS A 195 11.61 -9.41 6.08
N PRO A 196 12.94 -9.29 5.94
CA PRO A 196 13.56 -8.06 5.46
C PRO A 196 13.07 -7.63 4.07
N LEU A 197 12.76 -6.35 3.92
CA LEU A 197 12.20 -5.73 2.73
C LEU A 197 13.23 -5.36 1.67
N ALA A 198 14.49 -5.10 2.04
CA ALA A 198 15.48 -4.54 1.10
C ALA A 198 16.87 -5.20 1.13
N ASN A 199 17.03 -6.31 1.87
CA ASN A 199 18.26 -7.12 1.83
C ASN A 199 18.28 -7.99 0.57
N TRP A 200 18.30 -7.34 -0.59
CA TRP A 200 18.39 -8.00 -1.89
C TRP A 200 19.85 -7.90 -2.30
N ASP A 201 20.74 -8.49 -1.51
CA ASP A 201 22.16 -8.54 -1.86
C ASP A 201 22.35 -9.47 -3.06
N THR A 202 22.38 -8.83 -4.23
CA THR A 202 23.51 -8.86 -5.16
C THR A 202 24.26 -10.19 -5.24
N THR A 203 23.57 -11.24 -5.69
CA THR A 203 24.25 -12.39 -6.32
C THR A 203 24.18 -12.25 -7.84
N ASP A 204 24.77 -11.18 -8.36
CA ASP A 204 25.20 -11.09 -9.76
C ASP A 204 26.56 -10.36 -9.78
N GLN A 205 27.53 -10.94 -9.08
CA GLN A 205 28.94 -10.75 -9.37
C GLN A 205 29.64 -12.11 -9.35
N GLN A 206 29.53 -12.84 -10.46
CA GLN A 206 30.66 -13.32 -11.27
C GLN A 206 30.19 -14.07 -12.51
#